data_AF-A0A559S1N4-F1
#
_entry.id   AF-A0A559S1N4-F1
#
_cell.length_a   1.000
_cell.length_b   1.000
_cell.length_c   1.000
_cell.angle_alpha   90.00
_cell.angle_beta   90.00
_cell.angle_gamma   90.00
#
_symmetry.space_group_name_H-M   'P 1'
#
loop_
_entity.id
_entity.type
_entity.pdbx_description
1 polymer ?
#
loop_
_entity_poly.entity_id
_entity_poly.type
_entity_poly.pdbx_seq_one_letter_code
_entity_poly.pdbx_strand_id
1 'polypeptide(L)'
;MNLQNDNFNTRNTLDVNTEKRHNTDLGLKIPEDYFSKSKQSILNKIADEEKGKVVPLYRNLYVWSAAAVIALLFTVFVFNPFESQNEFENDILIASLVTEDANVDQLLEEFVNDELLTDEIFSE
;
A
#
# COMPACT_ATOMS: atom_id res chain seq x y z
N MET A 1 19.15 -14.76 51.42
CA MET A 1 20.29 -15.46 50.80
C MET A 1 19.74 -16.43 49.78
N ASN A 2 19.94 -16.16 48.49
CA ASN A 2 19.44 -17.01 47.40
C ASN A 2 20.66 -17.46 46.59
N LEU A 3 21.02 -18.73 46.70
CA LEU A 3 22.14 -19.33 45.99
C LEU A 3 21.67 -19.65 44.56
N GLN A 4 21.97 -18.75 43.63
CA GLN A 4 21.89 -19.08 42.21
C GLN A 4 23.04 -20.03 41.87
N ASN A 5 22.67 -21.15 41.27
CA ASN A 5 23.53 -22.26 40.91
C ASN A 5 24.21 -21.95 39.55
N ASP A 6 25.51 -21.67 39.57
CA ASP A 6 26.36 -21.31 38.43
C ASP A 6 26.73 -22.50 37.52
N ASN A 7 25.77 -23.38 37.21
CA ASN A 7 25.97 -24.55 36.36
C ASN A 7 25.87 -24.25 34.84
N PHE A 8 26.31 -23.06 34.40
CA PHE A 8 26.35 -22.68 32.97
C PHE A 8 27.73 -22.80 32.32
N ASN A 9 28.79 -23.13 33.07
CA ASN A 9 30.16 -22.93 32.62
C ASN A 9 30.84 -24.12 31.90
N THR A 10 30.13 -25.19 31.58
CA THR A 10 30.72 -26.35 30.86
C THR A 10 29.88 -26.79 29.68
N ARG A 11 29.50 -25.84 28.81
CA ARG A 11 29.20 -26.18 27.42
C ARG A 11 30.51 -26.14 26.65
N ASN A 12 31.12 -27.31 26.45
CA ASN A 12 32.15 -27.49 25.42
C ASN A 12 31.50 -27.23 24.07
N THR A 13 31.51 -25.98 23.63
CA THR A 13 31.09 -25.60 22.29
C THR A 13 32.02 -26.26 21.28
N LEU A 14 31.51 -26.51 20.07
CA LEU A 14 32.23 -27.18 18.98
C LEU A 14 33.65 -26.60 18.74
N ASP A 15 33.84 -25.33 19.07
CA ASP A 15 35.07 -24.55 18.93
C ASP A 15 36.23 -24.90 19.88
N VAL A 16 36.00 -25.48 21.07
CA VAL A 16 37.07 -25.60 22.09
C VAL A 16 38.10 -26.69 21.75
N ASN A 17 37.81 -27.59 20.81
CA ASN A 17 38.72 -28.68 20.43
C ASN A 17 38.85 -28.95 18.92
N THR A 18 38.20 -28.18 18.04
CA THR A 18 38.30 -28.38 16.58
C THR A 18 39.72 -28.18 16.08
N GLU A 19 40.45 -27.17 16.55
CA GLU A 19 41.83 -26.91 16.16
C GLU A 19 42.77 -28.08 16.46
N LYS A 20 42.61 -28.69 17.65
CA LYS A 20 43.42 -29.83 18.08
C LYS A 20 43.10 -31.08 17.26
N ARG A 21 41.82 -31.33 16.98
CA ARG A 21 41.36 -32.53 16.24
C ARG A 21 41.77 -32.51 14.77
N HIS A 22 41.63 -31.37 14.08
CA HIS A 22 41.99 -31.26 12.66
C HIS A 22 43.49 -31.47 12.41
N ASN A 23 44.35 -31.04 13.34
CA ASN A 23 45.79 -31.26 13.21
C ASN A 23 46.15 -32.75 13.39
N THR A 24 45.59 -33.44 14.39
CA THR A 24 45.86 -34.88 14.60
C THR A 24 45.27 -35.79 13.53
N ASP A 25 44.05 -35.51 13.05
CA ASP A 25 43.35 -36.42 12.12
C ASP A 25 43.75 -36.18 10.65
N LEU A 26 44.10 -34.94 10.27
CA LEU A 26 44.35 -34.56 8.87
C LEU A 26 45.81 -34.16 8.61
N GLY A 27 46.64 -33.99 9.63
CA GLY A 27 48.02 -33.48 9.49
C GLY A 27 48.10 -32.04 8.99
N LEU A 28 46.97 -31.34 8.95
CA LEU A 28 46.85 -29.97 8.44
C LEU A 28 47.02 -28.99 9.59
N LYS A 29 48.12 -28.22 9.57
CA LYS A 29 48.35 -27.12 10.51
C LYS A 29 47.52 -25.91 10.07
N ILE A 30 46.59 -25.50 10.93
CA ILE A 30 45.84 -24.26 10.75
C ILE A 30 46.77 -23.10 11.14
N PRO A 31 46.81 -22.00 10.37
CA PRO A 31 47.55 -20.81 10.76
C PRO A 31 47.10 -20.28 12.13
N GLU A 32 48.04 -19.75 12.91
CA GLU A 32 47.74 -19.11 14.18
C GLU A 32 46.68 -18.01 13.97
N ASP A 33 45.72 -17.96 14.90
CA ASP A 33 44.64 -16.96 14.94
C ASP A 33 43.71 -16.90 13.72
N TYR A 34 43.68 -17.92 12.85
CA TYR A 34 42.82 -17.93 11.66
C TYR A 34 41.33 -17.66 11.98
N PHE A 35 40.77 -18.40 12.94
CA PHE A 35 39.36 -18.25 13.31
C PHE A 35 39.11 -16.96 14.09
N SER A 36 40.03 -16.57 14.98
CA SER A 36 39.96 -15.31 15.72
C SER A 36 39.91 -14.11 14.78
N LYS A 37 40.82 -14.07 13.80
CA LYS A 37 40.90 -13.02 12.78
C LYS A 37 39.68 -12.99 11.87
N SER A 38 39.18 -14.16 11.45
CA SER A 38 37.97 -14.27 10.62
C SER A 38 36.75 -13.71 11.34
N LYS A 39 36.52 -14.10 12.60
CA LYS A 39 35.42 -13.62 13.43
C LYS A 39 35.52 -12.10 13.64
N GLN A 40 36.71 -11.59 13.94
CA GLN A 40 36.94 -10.17 14.14
C GLN A 40 36.73 -9.36 12.85
N SER A 41 37.17 -9.89 11.71
CA SER A 41 36.97 -9.28 10.39
C SER A 41 35.48 -9.15 10.03
N ILE A 42 34.68 -10.20 10.28
CA ILE A 42 33.23 -10.18 10.05
C ILE A 42 32.57 -9.16 10.97
N LEU A 43 32.91 -9.16 12.27
CA LEU A 43 32.33 -8.24 13.24
C LEU A 43 32.64 -6.78 12.90
N ASN A 44 33.89 -6.46 12.58
CA ASN A 44 34.30 -5.11 12.21
C ASN A 44 33.55 -4.65 10.95
N LYS A 45 33.38 -5.54 9.96
CA LYS A 45 32.65 -5.21 8.74
C LYS A 45 31.18 -4.85 8.99
N ILE A 46 30.53 -5.52 9.93
CA ILE A 46 29.11 -5.26 10.27
C ILE A 46 28.98 -4.08 11.25
N ALA A 47 29.96 -3.87 12.13
CA ALA A 47 29.96 -2.79 13.10
C ALA A 47 30.26 -1.42 12.46
N ASP A 48 31.12 -1.41 11.44
CA ASP A 48 31.53 -0.20 10.70
C ASP A 48 30.58 0.13 9.53
N GLU A 49 29.65 -0.76 9.17
CA GLU A 49 28.59 -0.41 8.23
C GLU A 49 27.66 0.63 8.88
N GLU A 50 27.73 1.87 8.36
CA GLU A 50 26.81 2.93 8.76
C GLU A 50 25.38 2.41 8.64
N LYS A 51 24.70 2.31 9.79
CA LYS A 51 23.30 1.88 9.85
C LYS A 51 22.50 2.75 8.89
N GLY A 52 22.08 2.17 7.77
CA GLY A 52 21.34 2.89 6.75
C GLY A 52 20.22 3.69 7.39
N LYS A 53 20.18 4.99 7.10
CA LYS A 53 19.21 5.91 7.72
C LYS A 53 17.79 5.50 7.34
N VAL A 54 17.12 4.75 8.22
CA VAL A 54 15.70 4.41 8.05
C VAL A 54 14.86 5.65 8.35
N VAL A 55 14.20 6.19 7.33
CA VAL A 55 13.25 7.29 7.50
C VAL A 55 11.86 6.67 7.66
N PRO A 56 11.21 6.82 8.83
CA PRO A 56 9.87 6.29 9.03
C PRO A 56 8.86 7.05 8.16
N LEU A 57 8.24 6.36 7.20
CA LEU A 57 7.28 6.94 6.25
C LEU A 57 5.99 7.46 6.93
N TYR A 58 5.62 6.88 8.07
CA TYR A 58 4.41 7.25 8.81
C TYR A 58 4.47 8.64 9.48
N ARG A 59 5.66 9.26 9.55
CA ARG A 59 5.85 10.51 10.30
C ARG A 59 5.04 11.69 9.76
N ASN A 60 4.70 11.68 8.47
CA ASN A 60 3.99 12.77 7.79
C ASN A 60 2.63 12.33 7.19
N LEU A 61 2.04 11.24 7.69
CA LEU A 61 0.83 10.67 7.11
C LEU A 61 -0.35 11.67 7.08
N TYR A 62 -0.48 12.50 8.14
CA TYR A 62 -1.50 13.55 8.21
C TYR A 62 -1.32 14.65 7.14
N VAL A 63 -0.06 15.00 6.83
CA VAL A 63 0.25 16.00 5.80
C VAL A 63 -0.10 15.47 4.42
N TRP A 64 0.17 14.19 4.18
CA TRP A 64 -0.19 13.52 2.93
C TRP A 64 -1.70 13.35 2.77
N SER A 65 -2.39 13.02 3.86
CA SER A 65 -3.86 12.96 3.88
C SER A 65 -4.49 14.33 3.59
N ALA A 66 -4.01 15.39 4.24
CA ALA A 66 -4.47 16.76 3.98
C ALA A 66 -4.22 17.19 2.52
N ALA A 67 -3.03 16.88 1.98
CA ALA A 67 -2.70 17.18 0.58
C ALA A 67 -3.61 16.43 -0.41
N ALA A 68 -3.93 15.17 -0.15
CA ALA A 68 -4.81 14.38 -1.00
C ALA A 68 -6.23 14.97 -1.06
N VAL A 69 -6.77 15.42 0.08
CA VAL A 69 -8.08 16.07 0.14
C VAL A 69 -8.09 17.37 -0.68
N ILE A 70 -7.05 18.19 -0.55
CA ILE A 70 -6.92 19.44 -1.31
C ILE A 70 -6.83 19.15 -2.82
N ALA A 71 -6.06 18.14 -3.22
CA ALA A 71 -5.94 17.74 -4.62
C ALA A 71 -7.29 17.27 -5.19
N LEU A 72 -8.06 16.48 -4.44
CA LEU A 72 -9.39 16.02 -4.83
C LEU A 72 -10.36 17.20 -5.01
N LEU A 73 -10.36 18.14 -4.06
CA LEU A 73 -11.18 19.35 -4.19
C LEU A 73 -10.75 20.19 -5.40
N PHE A 74 -9.44 20.29 -5.67
CA PHE A 74 -8.93 21.00 -6.84
C PHE A 74 -9.33 20.31 -8.15
N THR A 75 -9.29 18.98 -8.22
CA THR A 75 -9.71 18.25 -9.42
C THR A 75 -11.21 18.41 -9.65
N VAL A 76 -12.02 18.36 -8.59
CA VAL A 76 -13.46 18.62 -8.70
C VAL A 76 -13.72 20.05 -9.17
N PHE A 77 -12.99 21.02 -8.65
CA PHE A 77 -13.12 22.42 -9.05
C PHE A 77 -12.75 22.68 -10.52
N VAL A 78 -11.68 22.05 -11.03
CA VAL A 78 -11.21 22.25 -12.42
C VAL A 78 -12.07 21.51 -13.44
N PHE A 79 -12.48 20.28 -13.14
CA PHE A 79 -13.19 19.43 -14.10
C PHE A 79 -14.73 19.48 -13.96
N ASN A 80 -15.24 20.10 -12.90
CA ASN A 80 -16.66 20.25 -12.53
C ASN A 80 -17.60 19.15 -13.10
N PRO A 81 -17.39 17.87 -12.72
CA PRO A 81 -18.09 16.74 -13.33
C PRO A 81 -19.60 16.69 -13.01
N PHE A 82 -20.11 17.64 -12.23
CA PHE A 82 -21.52 17.73 -11.82
C PHE A 82 -22.39 18.55 -12.78
N GLU A 83 -21.82 19.11 -13.86
CA GLU A 83 -22.54 19.99 -14.79
C GLU A 83 -23.42 19.25 -15.82
N SER A 84 -23.45 17.91 -15.81
CA SER A 84 -24.32 17.12 -16.71
C SER A 84 -25.28 16.23 -15.91
N GLN A 85 -26.46 16.76 -15.61
CA GLN A 85 -27.65 15.95 -15.30
C GLN A 85 -28.68 15.94 -16.46
N ASN A 86 -28.40 16.69 -17.54
CA ASN A 86 -29.33 16.84 -18.67
C ASN A 86 -29.32 15.64 -19.63
N GLU A 87 -28.48 14.63 -19.40
CA GLU A 87 -28.49 13.42 -20.24
C GLU A 87 -29.68 12.50 -19.93
N PHE A 88 -30.20 12.53 -18.70
CA PHE A 88 -31.32 11.69 -18.27
C PHE A 88 -32.69 12.19 -18.76
N GLU A 89 -32.79 13.45 -19.19
CA GLU A 89 -34.03 14.06 -19.67
C GLU A 89 -34.42 13.56 -21.08
N ASN A 90 -33.48 12.99 -21.83
CA ASN A 90 -33.71 12.60 -23.23
C ASN A 90 -34.33 11.20 -23.40
N ASP A 91 -34.43 10.40 -22.33
CA ASP A 91 -35.12 9.10 -22.36
C ASP A 91 -36.34 9.16 -21.45
N ILE A 92 -37.51 9.15 -22.07
CA ILE A 92 -38.80 9.24 -21.37
C ILE A 92 -38.99 8.13 -20.33
N LEU A 93 -38.40 6.94 -20.55
CA LEU A 93 -38.49 5.84 -19.59
C LEU A 93 -37.66 6.12 -18.34
N ILE A 94 -36.50 6.75 -18.50
CA ILE A 94 -35.61 7.11 -17.40
C ILE A 94 -36.15 8.35 -16.67
N ALA A 95 -36.61 9.36 -17.42
CA ALA A 95 -37.24 10.55 -16.88
C ALA A 95 -38.49 10.21 -16.05
N SER A 96 -39.30 9.24 -16.50
CA SER A 96 -40.47 8.75 -15.76
C SER A 96 -40.11 8.07 -14.43
N LEU A 97 -38.94 7.44 -14.31
CA LEU A 97 -38.48 6.80 -13.06
C LEU A 97 -37.95 7.80 -12.03
N VAL A 98 -37.43 8.94 -12.49
CA VAL A 98 -36.84 9.99 -11.64
C VAL A 98 -37.87 11.06 -11.26
N THR A 99 -38.88 11.25 -12.10
CA THR A 99 -39.95 12.22 -11.88
C THR A 99 -40.89 11.75 -10.78
N GLU A 100 -41.34 12.70 -9.95
CA GLU A 100 -42.34 12.43 -8.93
C GLU A 100 -43.66 11.97 -9.56
N ASP A 101 -44.26 10.90 -9.03
CA ASP A 101 -45.45 10.24 -9.59
C ASP A 101 -46.56 11.22 -10.01
N ALA A 102 -46.75 12.33 -9.28
CA ALA A 102 -47.77 13.34 -9.58
C ALA A 102 -47.54 14.12 -10.88
N ASN A 103 -46.32 14.12 -11.41
CA ASN A 103 -45.92 14.88 -12.61
C ASN A 103 -45.61 13.97 -13.80
N VAL A 104 -45.68 12.64 -13.65
CA VAL A 104 -45.38 11.68 -14.72
C VAL A 104 -46.38 11.80 -15.87
N ASP A 105 -47.67 12.00 -15.57
CA ASP A 105 -48.71 12.16 -16.58
C ASP A 105 -48.47 13.38 -17.47
N GLN A 106 -48.03 14.50 -16.88
CA GLN A 106 -47.73 15.73 -17.59
C GLN A 106 -46.52 15.57 -18.52
N LEU A 107 -45.48 14.86 -18.07
CA LEU A 107 -44.31 14.57 -18.90
C LEU A 107 -44.63 13.65 -20.09
N LEU A 108 -45.50 12.65 -19.89
CA LEU A 108 -45.93 11.77 -20.98
C LEU A 108 -46.76 12.53 -22.02
N GLU A 109 -47.64 13.44 -21.59
CA GLU A 109 -48.42 14.30 -22.47
C GLU A 109 -47.53 15.22 -23.31
N GLU A 110 -46.52 15.85 -22.69
CA GLU A 110 -45.53 16.68 -23.37
C GLU A 110 -44.72 15.88 -24.40
N PHE A 111 -44.22 14.69 -24.04
CA PHE A 111 -43.51 13.81 -24.97
C PHE A 111 -44.37 13.38 -26.17
N VAL A 112 -45.63 13.02 -25.94
CA VAL A 112 -46.54 12.63 -27.04
C VAL A 112 -46.79 13.81 -27.99
N ASN A 113 -46.99 15.01 -27.44
CA ASN A 113 -47.26 16.20 -28.24
C ASN A 113 -46.03 16.65 -29.06
N ASP A 114 -44.85 16.62 -28.45
CA ASP A 114 -43.64 17.19 -29.05
C ASP A 114 -42.87 16.19 -29.94
N GLU A 115 -42.90 14.88 -29.63
CA GLU A 115 -42.13 13.88 -30.38
C GLU A 115 -43.04 13.02 -31.30
N LEU A 116 -44.24 12.63 -30.85
CA LEU A 116 -45.11 11.70 -31.60
C LEU A 116 -46.18 12.37 -32.47
N LEU A 117 -46.60 13.59 -32.14
CA LEU A 117 -47.65 14.32 -32.85
C LEU A 117 -47.13 15.46 -33.74
N THR A 118 -45.83 15.49 -34.03
CA THR A 118 -45.27 16.46 -34.96
C THR A 118 -45.91 16.33 -36.36
N ASP A 119 -46.17 17.48 -36.98
CA ASP A 119 -46.85 17.62 -38.27
C ASP A 119 -46.24 16.77 -39.41
N GLU A 120 -45.03 16.23 -39.23
CA GLU A 120 -44.36 15.34 -40.18
C GLU A 120 -45.11 14.02 -40.40
N ILE A 121 -45.85 13.51 -39.40
CA ILE A 121 -46.68 12.29 -39.53
C ILE A 121 -48.05 12.58 -40.16
N PHE A 122 -48.57 13.80 -40.01
CA PHE A 122 -49.92 14.18 -40.45
C PHE A 122 -49.96 14.97 -41.77
N SER A 123 -48.81 15.21 -42.39
CA SER A 123 -48.69 15.99 -43.63
C SER A 123 -48.47 15.14 -44.89
N GLU A 124 -49.01 13.92 -44.95
CA GLU A 124 -49.29 13.19 -46.21
C GLU A 124 -50.77 13.32 -46.63
#